data_AF-A0A972BS06-F1
#
_entry.id   AF-A0A972BS06-F1
#
_cell.length_a   1.000
_cell.length_b   1.000
_cell.length_c   1.000
_cell.angle_alpha   90.00
_cell.angle_beta   90.00
_cell.angle_gamma   90.00
#
_symmetry.space_group_name_H-M   'P 1'
#
loop_
_entity.id
_entity.type
_entity.pdbx_description
1 polymer ?
#
loop_
_entity_poly.entity_id
_entity_poly.type
_entity_poly.pdbx_seq_one_letter_code
_entity_poly.pdbx_strand_id
1 'polypeptide(L)'
;MVHDSVIFKGNKKGIAVILDSGKPFDEIVNSIRQKLTNAVSFFAGAKVNIVFKGRDLREAEKQKISEIVTDIVGSDTNIEFESESSDHDERRWFDDTSIVYEGITRFYKGTVRSGQRISFNGNLIILGDVNPGAEVVAVGNVIVMGSLRGIVHAGCIGNREAVVAALNLQPTLLKIADVITRSPDDSEEKKGMEPEIAYIRGEHILIDCYLPKKSI
;
A
#
# COMPACT_ATOMS: atom_id res chain seq x y z
N MET A 1 -24.31 -7.11 12.46
CA MET A 1 -24.22 -5.68 12.80
C MET A 1 -24.72 -4.90 11.61
N VAL A 2 -25.66 -3.98 11.78
CA VAL A 2 -26.24 -3.22 10.66
C VAL A 2 -25.19 -2.23 10.19
N HIS A 3 -24.55 -2.51 9.05
CA HIS A 3 -23.72 -1.51 8.38
C HIS A 3 -24.64 -0.37 7.92
N ASP A 4 -24.31 0.85 8.30
CA ASP A 4 -25.08 2.04 7.96
C ASP A 4 -24.82 2.40 6.50
N SER A 5 -25.86 2.51 5.67
CA SER A 5 -25.74 2.67 4.21
C SER A 5 -25.22 4.05 3.76
N VAL A 6 -25.25 5.03 4.66
CA VAL A 6 -24.90 6.43 4.40
C VAL A 6 -24.21 7.00 5.64
N ILE A 7 -23.09 7.72 5.48
CA ILE A 7 -22.36 8.34 6.60
C ILE A 7 -22.25 9.85 6.37
N PHE A 8 -22.60 10.65 7.37
CA PHE A 8 -22.45 12.11 7.35
C PHE A 8 -21.19 12.51 8.14
N LYS A 9 -20.30 13.29 7.52
CA LYS A 9 -19.09 13.84 8.16
C LYS A 9 -19.00 15.35 7.92
N GLY A 10 -18.92 16.12 8.99
CA GLY A 10 -18.63 17.56 8.90
C GLY A 10 -17.16 17.81 8.53
N ASN A 11 -16.89 18.80 7.70
CA ASN A 11 -15.54 19.23 7.33
C ASN A 11 -15.45 20.77 7.24
N LYS A 12 -14.25 21.32 7.00
CA LYS A 12 -14.04 22.78 6.90
C LYS A 12 -14.79 23.44 5.72
N LYS A 13 -15.22 22.67 4.72
CA LYS A 13 -15.91 23.13 3.50
C LYS A 13 -17.43 22.88 3.53
N GLY A 14 -17.98 22.20 4.53
CA GLY A 14 -19.39 21.80 4.61
C GLY A 14 -19.60 20.40 5.18
N ILE A 15 -20.52 19.64 4.59
CA ILE A 15 -20.84 18.26 4.97
C ILE A 15 -20.49 17.31 3.83
N ALA A 16 -19.73 16.26 4.14
CA ALA A 16 -19.50 15.14 3.24
C ALA A 16 -20.46 13.98 3.56
N VAL A 17 -21.20 13.53 2.56
CA VAL A 17 -22.11 12.37 2.62
C VAL A 17 -21.47 11.22 1.85
N ILE A 18 -21.09 10.18 2.58
CA ILE A 18 -20.43 8.98 2.02
C ILE A 18 -21.50 7.90 1.82
N LEU A 19 -21.69 7.48 0.57
CA LEU A 19 -22.67 6.47 0.16
C LEU A 19 -21.98 5.11 0.03
N ASP A 20 -22.59 4.05 0.55
CA ASP A 20 -22.08 2.69 0.42
C ASP A 20 -22.34 2.14 -1.00
N SER A 21 -21.28 1.73 -1.72
CA SER A 21 -21.38 1.17 -3.06
C SER A 21 -21.94 -0.25 -3.10
N GLY A 22 -21.86 -1.01 -1.99
CA GLY A 22 -22.30 -2.40 -1.90
C GLY A 22 -23.81 -2.58 -1.69
N LYS A 23 -24.56 -1.49 -1.47
CA LYS A 23 -25.99 -1.55 -1.14
C LYS A 23 -26.92 -1.17 -2.30
N PRO A 24 -28.18 -1.61 -2.29
CA PRO A 24 -29.17 -1.13 -3.26
C PRO A 24 -29.40 0.39 -3.15
N PHE A 25 -29.59 1.06 -4.29
CA PHE A 25 -29.81 2.51 -4.32
C PHE A 25 -31.05 2.95 -3.51
N ASP A 26 -32.10 2.14 -3.48
CA ASP A 26 -33.31 2.45 -2.71
C ASP A 26 -33.04 2.48 -1.19
N GLU A 27 -32.15 1.62 -0.68
CA GLU A 27 -31.72 1.67 0.72
C GLU A 27 -30.96 2.97 1.04
N ILE A 28 -30.10 3.39 0.10
CA ILE A 28 -29.34 4.63 0.22
C ILE A 28 -30.27 5.84 0.27
N VAL A 29 -31.24 5.91 -0.65
CA VAL A 29 -32.24 6.97 -0.70
C VAL A 29 -33.03 7.06 0.61
N ASN A 30 -33.46 5.93 1.16
CA ASN A 30 -34.19 5.89 2.42
C ASN A 30 -33.33 6.39 3.60
N SER A 31 -32.05 5.99 3.63
CA SER A 31 -31.11 6.42 4.66
C SER A 31 -30.75 7.90 4.56
N ILE A 32 -30.54 8.44 3.34
CA ILE A 32 -30.35 9.87 3.10
C ILE A 32 -31.55 10.65 3.64
N ARG A 33 -32.78 10.25 3.26
CA ARG A 33 -34.01 10.90 3.71
C ARG A 33 -34.10 10.91 5.22
N GLN A 34 -33.94 9.76 5.86
CA GLN A 34 -34.02 9.64 7.32
C GLN A 34 -33.00 10.54 8.03
N LYS A 35 -31.75 10.56 7.55
CA LYS A 35 -30.69 11.35 8.17
C LYS A 35 -30.83 12.85 7.94
N LEU A 36 -31.25 13.27 6.75
CA LEU A 36 -31.53 14.67 6.46
C LEU A 36 -32.72 15.18 7.27
N THR A 37 -33.82 14.43 7.34
CA THR A 37 -34.99 14.80 8.15
C THR A 37 -34.63 14.97 9.64
N ASN A 38 -33.81 14.07 10.19
CA ASN A 38 -33.34 14.17 11.57
C ASN A 38 -32.41 15.37 11.81
N ALA A 39 -31.78 15.88 10.76
CA ALA A 39 -30.82 16.97 10.82
C ALA A 39 -31.36 18.30 10.29
N VAL A 40 -32.66 18.44 9.97
CA VAL A 40 -33.25 19.68 9.40
C VAL A 40 -32.91 20.92 10.23
N SER A 41 -32.98 20.81 11.56
CA SER A 41 -32.64 21.91 12.47
C SER A 41 -31.18 22.37 12.38
N PHE A 42 -30.26 21.51 11.95
CA PHE A 42 -28.86 21.85 11.70
C PHE A 42 -28.70 22.72 10.46
N PHE A 43 -29.54 22.53 9.45
CA PHE A 43 -29.45 23.25 8.18
C PHE A 43 -30.30 24.53 8.12
N ALA A 44 -31.22 24.72 9.09
CA ALA A 44 -32.09 25.88 9.13
C ALA A 44 -31.29 27.19 9.27
N GLY A 45 -31.30 28.00 8.21
CA GLY A 45 -30.70 29.34 8.18
C GLY A 45 -29.22 29.42 7.79
N ALA A 46 -28.61 28.31 7.35
CA ALA A 46 -27.21 28.27 6.93
C ALA A 46 -27.07 27.88 5.45
N LYS A 47 -26.21 28.58 4.69
CA LYS A 47 -25.75 28.11 3.38
C LYS A 47 -24.77 26.97 3.60
N VAL A 48 -25.20 25.75 3.34
CA VAL A 48 -24.38 24.54 3.53
C VAL A 48 -23.99 23.97 2.18
N ASN A 49 -22.72 23.59 2.05
CA ASN A 49 -22.24 22.79 0.94
C ASN A 49 -22.32 21.31 1.32
N ILE A 50 -23.01 20.50 0.52
CA ILE A 50 -23.15 19.06 0.73
C ILE A 50 -22.48 18.34 -0.45
N VAL A 51 -21.46 17.54 -0.13
CA VAL A 51 -20.69 16.78 -1.11
C VAL A 51 -20.99 15.30 -0.99
N PHE A 52 -21.55 14.70 -2.03
CA PHE A 52 -21.83 13.26 -2.10
C PHE A 52 -20.67 12.50 -2.75
N LYS A 53 -20.22 11.41 -2.11
CA LYS A 53 -19.10 10.58 -2.57
C LYS A 53 -19.20 9.12 -2.14
N GLY A 54 -18.33 8.25 -2.68
CA GLY A 54 -18.20 6.83 -2.29
C GLY A 54 -19.06 5.85 -3.10
N ARG A 55 -19.86 6.34 -4.05
CA ARG A 55 -20.61 5.53 -5.00
C ARG A 55 -20.73 6.25 -6.33
N ASP A 56 -20.45 5.54 -7.41
CA ASP A 56 -20.77 6.03 -8.75
C ASP A 56 -22.29 6.07 -8.95
N LEU A 57 -22.79 7.27 -9.18
CA LEU A 57 -24.21 7.54 -9.39
C LEU A 57 -24.43 7.90 -10.86
N ARG A 58 -25.46 7.31 -11.46
CA ARG A 58 -25.96 7.74 -12.76
C ARG A 58 -26.59 9.12 -12.63
N GLU A 59 -26.68 9.87 -13.74
CA GLU A 59 -27.32 11.19 -13.74
C GLU A 59 -28.77 11.17 -13.19
N ALA A 60 -29.53 10.12 -13.49
CA ALA A 60 -30.87 9.94 -12.93
C ALA A 60 -30.89 9.75 -11.40
N GLU A 61 -29.87 9.10 -10.85
CA GLU A 61 -29.72 8.88 -9.41
C GLU A 61 -29.27 10.16 -8.70
N LYS A 62 -28.32 10.91 -9.31
CA LYS A 62 -27.91 12.23 -8.83
C LYS A 62 -29.09 13.19 -8.77
N GLN A 63 -29.90 13.24 -9.84
CA GLN A 63 -31.10 14.06 -9.90
C GLN A 63 -32.07 13.73 -8.76
N LYS A 64 -32.33 12.44 -8.52
CA LYS A 64 -33.21 12.00 -7.42
C LYS A 64 -32.68 12.40 -6.04
N ILE A 65 -31.37 12.31 -5.82
CA ILE A 65 -30.75 12.74 -4.56
C ILE A 65 -30.85 14.25 -4.39
N SER A 66 -30.55 15.03 -5.43
CA SER A 66 -30.65 16.49 -5.40
C SER A 66 -32.05 16.95 -5.05
N GLU A 67 -33.08 16.36 -5.66
CA GLU A 67 -34.48 16.67 -5.36
C GLU A 67 -34.81 16.44 -3.88
N ILE A 68 -34.36 15.33 -3.29
CA ILE A 68 -34.59 15.03 -1.88
C ILE A 68 -33.90 16.04 -0.96
N VAL A 69 -32.66 16.41 -1.29
CA VAL A 69 -31.91 17.39 -0.50
C VAL A 69 -32.58 18.75 -0.57
N THR A 70 -32.98 19.20 -1.76
CA THR A 70 -33.68 20.48 -1.92
C THR A 70 -35.04 20.49 -1.22
N ASP A 71 -35.78 19.39 -1.25
CA ASP A 71 -37.08 19.26 -0.56
C ASP A 71 -36.96 19.36 0.97
N ILE A 72 -35.91 18.76 1.56
CA ILE A 72 -35.74 18.69 3.01
C ILE A 72 -34.95 19.87 3.58
N VAL A 73 -33.88 20.27 2.89
CA VAL A 73 -32.88 21.24 3.38
C VAL A 73 -33.17 22.65 2.84
N GLY A 74 -33.82 22.75 1.69
CA GLY A 74 -34.14 24.00 1.02
C GLY A 74 -33.15 24.38 -0.09
N SER A 75 -33.58 25.33 -0.93
CA SER A 75 -32.93 25.72 -2.18
C SER A 75 -31.59 26.46 -2.03
N ASP A 76 -31.24 26.91 -0.83
CA ASP A 76 -29.99 27.63 -0.53
C ASP A 76 -28.79 26.69 -0.29
N THR A 77 -28.94 25.40 -0.60
CA THR A 77 -27.93 24.36 -0.43
C THR A 77 -27.12 24.16 -1.70
N ASN A 78 -25.80 24.22 -1.62
CA ASN A 78 -24.94 23.81 -2.73
C ASN A 78 -24.76 22.29 -2.68
N ILE A 79 -25.06 21.61 -3.79
CA ILE A 79 -24.98 20.15 -3.89
C ILE A 79 -23.93 19.80 -4.93
N GLU A 80 -22.88 19.13 -4.48
CA GLU A 80 -21.78 18.67 -5.32
C GLU A 80 -21.73 17.14 -5.29
N PHE A 81 -21.58 16.54 -6.47
CA PHE A 81 -21.35 15.11 -6.62
C PHE A 81 -19.90 14.91 -7.06
N GLU A 82 -19.09 14.33 -6.19
CA GLU A 82 -17.70 14.01 -6.49
C GLU A 82 -17.69 12.71 -7.28
N SER A 83 -17.48 12.81 -8.60
CA SER A 83 -17.13 11.66 -9.44
C SER A 83 -15.71 11.21 -9.08
N GLU A 84 -15.46 9.90 -9.01
CA GLU A 84 -14.10 9.37 -8.74
C GLU A 84 -13.05 9.75 -9.80
N SER A 85 -13.47 10.41 -10.89
CA SER A 85 -12.58 11.02 -11.86
C SER A 85 -12.10 12.41 -11.42
N SER A 86 -10.80 12.45 -11.11
CA SER A 86 -9.90 13.61 -11.00
C SER A 86 -10.15 14.61 -9.87
N ASP A 87 -9.59 14.31 -8.70
CA ASP A 87 -8.54 15.15 -8.12
C ASP A 87 -7.70 14.35 -7.12
N HIS A 88 -6.38 14.45 -7.27
CA HIS A 88 -5.37 13.77 -6.46
C HIS A 88 -5.35 14.33 -5.03
N ASP A 89 -6.22 13.82 -4.15
CA ASP A 89 -6.11 14.05 -2.69
C ASP A 89 -4.95 13.20 -2.15
N GLU A 90 -4.02 13.87 -1.47
CA GLU A 90 -2.79 13.36 -0.82
C GLU A 90 -3.06 12.31 0.30
N ARG A 91 -4.24 11.69 0.29
CA ARG A 91 -4.70 10.65 1.23
C ARG A 91 -4.71 9.24 0.62
N ARG A 92 -4.36 9.07 -0.66
CA ARG A 92 -4.16 7.76 -1.33
C ARG A 92 -2.82 7.08 -1.00
N TRP A 93 -2.37 7.04 0.26
CA TRP A 93 -1.31 6.10 0.63
C TRP A 93 -1.85 4.72 1.02
N PHE A 94 -3.17 4.58 1.12
CA PHE A 94 -3.85 3.32 1.47
C PHE A 94 -5.06 3.07 0.55
N ASP A 95 -4.85 3.20 -0.77
CA ASP A 95 -5.82 2.65 -1.74
C ASP A 95 -5.57 1.13 -1.84
N ASP A 96 -6.35 0.40 -1.04
CA ASP A 96 -6.34 -1.05 -0.83
C ASP A 96 -6.65 -1.86 -2.11
N THR A 97 -7.00 -1.21 -3.23
CA THR A 97 -7.27 -1.90 -4.50
C THR A 97 -6.00 -2.29 -5.29
N SER A 98 -4.83 -1.83 -4.84
CA SER A 98 -3.54 -2.32 -5.31
C SER A 98 -2.65 -2.80 -4.16
N ILE A 99 -3.22 -3.51 -3.16
CA ILE A 99 -2.37 -4.37 -2.33
C ILE A 99 -1.71 -5.39 -3.26
N VAL A 100 -0.44 -5.14 -3.58
CA VAL A 100 0.45 -6.19 -4.06
C VAL A 100 0.64 -7.14 -2.89
N TYR A 101 -0.12 -8.22 -2.90
CA TYR A 101 -0.02 -9.25 -1.86
C TYR A 101 1.24 -10.08 -2.11
N GLU A 102 2.38 -9.56 -1.63
CA GLU A 102 3.68 -10.25 -1.64
C GLU A 102 3.78 -11.35 -0.57
N GLY A 103 2.72 -11.57 0.22
CA GLY A 103 2.68 -12.51 1.33
C GLY A 103 3.04 -11.91 2.70
N ILE A 104 2.96 -12.73 3.75
CA ILE A 104 3.27 -12.32 5.12
C ILE A 104 4.74 -11.93 5.27
N THR A 105 5.04 -10.94 6.11
CA THR A 105 6.40 -10.40 6.29
C THR A 105 6.82 -10.45 7.75
N ARG A 106 8.02 -10.97 8.02
CA ARG A 106 8.66 -10.94 9.34
C ARG A 106 9.77 -9.91 9.38
N PHE A 107 9.76 -9.07 10.40
CA PHE A 107 10.87 -8.19 10.74
C PHE A 107 11.76 -8.86 11.80
N TYR A 108 13.05 -8.95 11.52
CA TYR A 108 14.07 -9.34 12.50
C TYR A 108 14.88 -8.10 12.88
N LYS A 109 14.89 -7.75 14.17
CA LYS A 109 15.62 -6.59 14.69
C LYS A 109 16.97 -7.03 15.23
N GLY A 110 18.05 -6.58 14.58
CA GLY A 110 19.43 -6.84 14.98
C GLY A 110 20.26 -7.55 13.92
N THR A 111 21.54 -7.70 14.21
CA THR A 111 22.51 -8.39 13.34
C THR A 111 22.35 -9.90 13.41
N VAL A 112 22.32 -10.57 12.26
CA VAL A 112 22.46 -12.02 12.15
C VAL A 112 23.95 -12.35 12.15
N ARG A 113 24.40 -13.02 13.21
CA ARG A 113 25.82 -13.32 13.45
C ARG A 113 26.22 -14.68 12.87
N SER A 114 27.53 -14.90 12.74
CA SER A 114 28.08 -16.17 12.25
C SER A 114 27.53 -17.37 13.03
N GLY A 115 27.17 -18.44 12.32
CA GLY A 115 26.54 -19.64 12.87
C GLY A 115 25.03 -19.51 13.13
N GLN A 116 24.44 -18.32 12.99
CA GLN A 116 22.99 -18.14 13.11
C GLN A 116 22.29 -18.35 11.78
N ARG A 117 21.13 -18.99 11.83
CA ARG A 117 20.21 -19.14 10.70
C ARG A 117 18.86 -18.52 11.03
N ILE A 118 18.40 -17.60 10.20
CA ILE A 118 17.04 -17.05 10.26
C ILE A 118 16.27 -17.54 9.06
N SER A 119 15.14 -18.21 9.30
CA SER A 119 14.24 -18.67 8.24
C SER A 119 12.80 -18.22 8.46
N PHE A 120 12.08 -17.94 7.38
CA PHE A 120 10.68 -17.56 7.45
C PHE A 120 9.87 -18.01 6.22
N ASN A 121 8.64 -18.48 6.44
CA ASN A 121 7.70 -18.85 5.38
C ASN A 121 6.89 -17.62 4.93
N GLY A 122 7.58 -16.71 4.26
CA GLY A 122 7.07 -15.44 3.75
C GLY A 122 8.24 -14.54 3.37
N ASN A 123 8.06 -13.22 3.44
CA ASN A 123 9.11 -12.24 3.25
C ASN A 123 9.88 -11.97 4.54
N LEU A 124 11.17 -11.72 4.44
CA LEU A 124 12.04 -11.49 5.60
C LEU A 124 12.78 -10.16 5.49
N ILE A 125 12.55 -9.28 6.46
CA ILE A 125 13.24 -7.99 6.57
C ILE A 125 14.19 -8.05 7.76
N ILE A 126 15.48 -7.89 7.50
CA ILE A 126 16.53 -7.78 8.52
C ILE A 126 16.81 -6.30 8.78
N LEU A 127 16.49 -5.83 9.98
CA LEU A 127 16.82 -4.49 10.46
C LEU A 127 18.19 -4.54 11.15
N GLY A 128 19.24 -4.67 10.34
CA GLY A 128 20.63 -4.84 10.76
C GLY A 128 21.47 -5.53 9.68
N ASP A 129 22.64 -6.01 10.08
CA ASP A 129 23.57 -6.69 9.18
C ASP A 129 23.36 -8.21 9.17
N VAL A 130 23.84 -8.85 8.11
CA VAL A 130 24.02 -10.31 8.01
C VAL A 130 25.50 -10.58 7.81
N ASN A 131 26.16 -11.06 8.86
CA ASN A 131 27.61 -11.24 8.85
C ASN A 131 28.05 -12.51 8.10
N PRO A 132 29.33 -12.62 7.71
CA PRO A 132 29.89 -13.86 7.17
C PRO A 132 29.59 -15.06 8.09
N GLY A 133 29.26 -16.20 7.49
CA GLY A 133 28.85 -17.41 8.21
C GLY A 133 27.44 -17.40 8.80
N ALA A 134 26.68 -16.30 8.64
CA ALA A 134 25.25 -16.28 8.91
C ALA A 134 24.44 -16.76 7.69
N GLU A 135 23.24 -17.29 7.92
CA GLU A 135 22.32 -17.74 6.86
C GLU A 135 20.92 -17.12 7.03
N VAL A 136 20.39 -16.59 5.92
CA VAL A 136 19.05 -16.00 5.85
C VAL A 136 18.25 -16.70 4.74
N VAL A 137 17.10 -17.28 5.09
CA VAL A 137 16.27 -18.06 4.16
C VAL A 137 14.83 -17.59 4.19
N ALA A 138 14.24 -17.30 3.03
CA ALA A 138 12.86 -16.88 2.90
C ALA A 138 12.16 -17.60 1.75
N VAL A 139 10.88 -17.90 1.94
CA VAL A 139 9.99 -18.39 0.87
C VAL A 139 9.69 -17.28 -0.15
N GLY A 140 9.60 -16.03 0.31
CA GLY A 140 9.46 -14.85 -0.54
C GLY A 140 10.75 -14.03 -0.62
N ASN A 141 10.57 -12.72 -0.53
CA ASN A 141 11.63 -11.71 -0.66
C ASN A 141 12.51 -11.62 0.59
N VAL A 142 13.77 -11.18 0.42
CA VAL A 142 14.68 -10.84 1.53
C VAL A 142 15.16 -9.40 1.38
N ILE A 143 14.97 -8.59 2.41
CA ILE A 143 15.50 -7.21 2.45
C ILE A 143 16.40 -7.07 3.68
N VAL A 144 17.63 -6.63 3.46
CA VAL A 144 18.60 -6.37 4.52
C VAL A 144 18.85 -4.87 4.60
N MET A 145 18.36 -4.23 5.66
CA MET A 145 18.59 -2.81 5.94
C MET A 145 19.98 -2.58 6.55
N GLY A 146 21.02 -3.07 5.87
CA GLY A 146 22.39 -3.11 6.32
C GLY A 146 23.30 -3.82 5.30
N SER A 147 24.43 -4.34 5.78
CA SER A 147 25.36 -5.13 4.97
C SER A 147 24.96 -6.61 4.94
N LEU A 148 24.84 -7.18 3.75
CA LEU A 148 24.64 -8.62 3.53
C LEU A 148 25.97 -9.26 3.11
N ARG A 149 26.68 -9.88 4.05
CA ARG A 149 27.95 -10.60 3.84
C ARG A 149 27.85 -12.12 3.99
N GLY A 150 26.77 -12.60 4.60
CA GLY A 150 26.51 -14.03 4.81
C GLY A 150 25.94 -14.74 3.58
N ILE A 151 25.20 -15.82 3.85
CA ILE A 151 24.45 -16.60 2.87
C ILE A 151 22.99 -16.14 2.87
N VAL A 152 22.42 -15.97 1.67
CA VAL A 152 21.00 -15.66 1.50
C VAL A 152 20.35 -16.60 0.50
N HIS A 153 19.14 -17.05 0.81
CA HIS A 153 18.28 -17.81 -0.11
C HIS A 153 16.85 -17.26 -0.08
N ALA A 154 16.50 -16.45 -1.07
CA ALA A 154 15.13 -15.98 -1.31
C ALA A 154 14.39 -16.92 -2.26
N GLY A 155 13.06 -16.90 -2.22
CA GLY A 155 12.26 -17.73 -3.11
C GLY A 155 12.48 -19.24 -2.92
N CYS A 156 12.85 -19.70 -1.71
CA CYS A 156 13.49 -21.01 -1.53
C CYS A 156 12.63 -22.24 -1.91
N ILE A 157 11.33 -22.06 -2.13
CA ILE A 157 10.39 -23.07 -2.64
C ILE A 157 10.14 -22.95 -4.16
N GLY A 158 11.01 -22.25 -4.89
CA GLY A 158 10.94 -22.12 -6.36
C GLY A 158 10.35 -20.79 -6.85
N ASN A 159 10.16 -19.79 -5.99
CA ASN A 159 9.69 -18.47 -6.43
C ASN A 159 10.84 -17.70 -7.11
N ARG A 160 10.88 -17.75 -8.45
CA ARG A 160 11.89 -17.05 -9.27
C ARG A 160 11.66 -15.54 -9.37
N GLU A 161 10.50 -15.05 -8.96
CA GLU A 161 10.18 -13.60 -8.91
C GLU A 161 10.69 -12.95 -7.62
N ALA A 162 11.14 -13.74 -6.65
CA ALA A 162 11.67 -13.23 -5.39
C ALA A 162 12.93 -12.38 -5.62
N VAL A 163 13.07 -11.34 -4.79
CA VAL A 163 14.21 -10.44 -4.83
C VAL A 163 15.01 -10.46 -3.53
N VAL A 164 16.29 -10.11 -3.63
CA VAL A 164 17.16 -9.84 -2.50
C VAL A 164 17.68 -8.41 -2.61
N ALA A 165 17.40 -7.56 -1.62
CA ALA A 165 17.93 -6.20 -1.59
C ALA A 165 18.76 -5.96 -0.32
N ALA A 166 19.84 -5.20 -0.46
CA ALA A 166 20.65 -4.76 0.68
C ALA A 166 21.24 -3.37 0.45
N LEU A 167 21.54 -2.66 1.53
CA LEU A 167 22.27 -1.39 1.46
C LEU A 167 23.73 -1.58 1.05
N ASN A 168 24.30 -2.75 1.35
CA ASN A 168 25.57 -3.21 0.82
C ASN A 168 25.46 -4.73 0.54
N LEU A 169 25.42 -5.11 -0.74
CA LEU A 169 25.17 -6.47 -1.19
C LEU A 169 26.49 -7.18 -1.53
N GLN A 170 27.09 -7.84 -0.54
CA GLN A 170 28.35 -8.60 -0.70
C GLN A 170 28.23 -10.04 -0.16
N PRO A 171 27.20 -10.80 -0.54
CA PRO A 171 26.95 -12.12 0.01
C PRO A 171 28.08 -13.09 -0.37
N THR A 172 28.44 -13.96 0.57
CA THR A 172 29.30 -15.12 0.28
C THR A 172 28.60 -16.05 -0.72
N LEU A 173 27.27 -16.15 -0.60
CA LEU A 173 26.44 -16.95 -1.48
C LEU A 173 25.04 -16.32 -1.58
N LEU A 174 24.57 -16.08 -2.80
CA LEU A 174 23.22 -15.58 -3.04
C LEU A 174 22.46 -16.60 -3.89
N LYS A 175 21.29 -17.00 -3.39
CA LYS A 175 20.36 -17.86 -4.11
C LYS A 175 19.00 -17.20 -4.23
N ILE A 176 18.39 -17.34 -5.39
CA ILE A 176 16.99 -17.00 -5.64
C ILE A 176 16.39 -18.23 -6.33
N ALA A 177 15.35 -18.82 -5.74
CA ALA A 177 14.80 -20.10 -6.20
C ALA A 177 15.89 -21.17 -6.38
N ASP A 178 16.06 -21.67 -7.59
CA ASP A 178 17.03 -22.66 -8.02
C ASP A 178 18.35 -22.06 -8.54
N VAL A 179 18.40 -20.74 -8.77
CA VAL A 179 19.57 -20.04 -9.32
C VAL A 179 20.50 -19.61 -8.18
N ILE A 180 21.81 -19.77 -8.41
CA ILE A 180 22.86 -19.48 -7.44
C ILE A 180 23.93 -18.58 -8.07
N THR A 181 24.40 -17.61 -7.31
CA THR A 181 25.55 -16.78 -7.67
C THR A 181 26.44 -16.55 -6.45
N ARG A 182 27.70 -16.22 -6.71
CA ARG A 182 28.71 -15.84 -5.73
C ARG A 182 29.32 -14.51 -6.14
N SER A 183 29.69 -13.72 -5.15
CA SER A 183 30.56 -12.56 -5.41
C SER A 183 31.89 -13.07 -5.99
N PRO A 184 32.46 -12.41 -7.02
CA PRO A 184 33.76 -12.77 -7.57
C PRO A 184 34.85 -12.74 -6.49
N ASP A 185 35.76 -13.71 -6.49
CA ASP A 185 36.80 -13.84 -5.45
C ASP A 185 37.78 -12.64 -5.41
N ASP A 186 37.91 -11.91 -6.53
CA ASP A 186 38.85 -10.78 -6.71
C ASP A 186 38.21 -9.38 -6.61
N SER A 187 36.94 -9.26 -6.20
CA SER A 187 36.34 -7.93 -6.07
C SER A 187 36.91 -7.21 -4.85
N GLU A 188 37.62 -6.09 -5.05
CA GLU A 188 37.96 -5.17 -3.95
C GLU A 188 36.69 -4.87 -3.14
N GLU A 189 36.80 -4.84 -1.80
CA GLU A 189 35.69 -4.41 -0.96
C GLU A 189 35.18 -3.06 -1.49
N LYS A 190 33.90 -3.03 -1.91
CA LYS A 190 33.29 -1.82 -2.46
C LYS A 190 33.45 -0.69 -1.44
N LYS A 191 34.16 0.37 -1.85
CA LYS A 191 34.35 1.58 -1.03
C LYS A 191 33.07 2.40 -1.05
N GLY A 192 32.14 2.06 -0.17
CA GLY A 192 30.91 2.82 0.01
C GLY A 192 29.70 1.92 0.19
N MET A 193 28.60 2.52 0.66
CA MET A 193 27.31 1.86 0.78
C MET A 193 26.54 2.14 -0.51
N GLU A 194 26.59 1.21 -1.46
CA GLU A 194 25.81 1.25 -2.70
C GLU A 194 24.63 0.30 -2.57
N PRO A 195 23.39 0.82 -2.44
CA PRO A 195 22.25 -0.03 -2.29
C PRO A 195 21.87 -0.73 -3.60
N GLU A 196 21.75 -2.05 -3.52
CA GLU A 196 21.62 -2.94 -4.67
C GLU A 196 20.47 -3.93 -4.48
N ILE A 197 19.89 -4.34 -5.60
CA ILE A 197 18.85 -5.36 -5.68
C ILE A 197 19.30 -6.47 -6.63
N ALA A 198 19.17 -7.70 -6.17
CA ALA A 198 19.38 -8.91 -6.95
C ALA A 198 18.03 -9.56 -7.30
N TYR A 199 17.90 -9.97 -8.56
CA TYR A 199 16.69 -10.61 -9.10
C TYR A 199 17.07 -11.52 -10.27
N ILE A 200 16.19 -12.45 -10.63
CA ILE A 200 16.41 -13.34 -11.78
C ILE A 200 15.95 -12.67 -13.07
N ARG A 201 16.78 -12.74 -14.11
CA ARG A 201 16.40 -12.42 -15.49
C ARG A 201 16.89 -13.53 -16.41
N GLY A 202 15.95 -14.27 -17.01
CA GLY A 202 16.28 -15.51 -17.73
C GLY A 202 16.80 -16.57 -16.75
N GLU A 203 18.03 -17.02 -16.95
CA GLU A 203 18.71 -18.04 -16.12
C GLU A 203 19.83 -17.47 -15.23
N HIS A 204 19.93 -16.15 -15.15
CA HIS A 204 20.99 -15.48 -14.39
C HIS A 204 20.41 -14.55 -13.33
N ILE A 205 21.13 -14.42 -12.23
CA ILE A 205 20.88 -13.37 -11.24
C ILE A 205 21.60 -12.11 -11.72
N LEU A 206 20.85 -11.03 -11.89
CA LEU A 206 21.36 -9.70 -12.15
C LEU A 206 21.34 -8.87 -10.87
N ILE A 207 22.27 -7.92 -10.76
CA ILE A 207 22.38 -7.00 -9.62
C ILE A 207 22.40 -5.59 -10.18
N ASP A 208 21.43 -4.76 -9.76
CA ASP A 208 21.33 -3.36 -10.16
C ASP A 208 21.36 -2.44 -8.93
N CYS A 209 21.96 -1.25 -9.09
CA CYS A 209 21.81 -0.18 -8.12
C CYS A 209 20.39 0.38 -8.23
N TYR A 210 19.62 0.36 -7.13
CA TYR A 210 18.24 0.87 -7.15
C TYR A 210 18.11 2.34 -6.75
N LEU A 211 19.19 2.96 -6.28
CA LEU A 211 19.23 4.40 -6.06
C LEU A 211 19.77 5.12 -7.32
N PRO A 212 19.15 6.23 -7.73
CA PRO A 212 19.68 7.04 -8.81
C PRO A 212 21.06 7.58 -8.42
N LYS A 213 22.06 7.38 -9.28
CA LYS A 213 23.38 8.00 -9.10
C LYS A 213 23.18 9.51 -9.13
N LYS A 214 23.57 10.22 -8.07
CA LYS A 214 23.62 11.69 -8.10
C LYS A 214 24.54 12.09 -9.25
N SER A 215 23.98 12.71 -10.29
CA SER A 215 24.77 13.47 -11.25
C SER A 215 25.49 14.56 -10.47
N ILE A 216 26.82 14.48 -10.41
CA ILE A 216 27.70 15.52 -9.88
C ILE A 216 27.96 16.52 -11.01
#